data_AF-A0A4R1Y658-F1
#
_entry.id   AF-A0A4R1Y658-F1
#
_cell.length_a   1.000
_cell.length_b   1.000
_cell.length_c   1.000
_cell.angle_alpha   90.00
_cell.angle_beta   90.00
_cell.angle_gamma   90.00
#
_symmetry.space_group_name_H-M   'P 1'
#
loop_
_entity.id
_entity.type
_entity.pdbx_description
1 polymer ?
#
loop_
_entity_poly.entity_id
_entity_poly.type
_entity_poly.pdbx_seq_one_letter_code
_entity_poly.pdbx_strand_id
1 'polypeptide(L)'
;MTLNEGEYDLADQRTAMNALSRERVLLGMELGDMEEKSGVSVNSFYAWRSAGRSPQLANLVAVAQTLGFEIVMIHTTPPHPVYSLHNISIAMAAIDQARRDEKLSTKELRATTSVASNSFYSWLKRHRDPTLSRFVSLVESFGFRVVMRRNQPKKEVAA
;
A
#
# COMPACT_ATOMS: atom_id res chain seq x y z
N MET A 1 16.63 -9.19 0.90
CA MET A 1 15.45 -10.02 0.58
C MET A 1 15.06 -9.73 -0.86
N THR A 2 15.09 -10.73 -1.74
CA THR A 2 14.70 -10.58 -3.14
C THR A 2 13.17 -10.55 -3.24
N LEU A 3 12.60 -9.66 -4.06
CA LEU A 3 11.16 -9.72 -4.38
C LEU A 3 10.86 -11.02 -5.11
N ASN A 4 9.74 -11.67 -4.78
CA ASN A 4 9.29 -12.85 -5.53
C ASN A 4 8.74 -12.42 -6.90
N GLU A 5 8.62 -13.38 -7.82
CA GLU A 5 7.98 -13.13 -9.12
C GLU A 5 6.53 -12.64 -8.91
N GLY A 6 6.21 -11.49 -9.51
CA GLY A 6 4.90 -10.85 -9.34
C GLY A 6 4.74 -9.97 -8.09
N GLU A 7 5.82 -9.73 -7.33
CA GLU A 7 5.87 -8.71 -6.28
C GLU A 7 6.51 -7.41 -6.79
N TYR A 8 5.96 -6.28 -6.36
CA TYR A 8 6.42 -4.95 -6.70
C TYR A 8 6.54 -4.13 -5.42
N ASP A 9 7.73 -3.57 -5.19
CA ASP A 9 7.96 -2.63 -4.09
C ASP A 9 7.26 -1.31 -4.41
N LEU A 10 6.40 -0.85 -3.50
CA LEU A 10 5.63 0.39 -3.68
C LEU A 10 6.42 1.65 -3.30
N ALA A 11 7.64 1.52 -2.81
CA ALA A 11 8.61 2.62 -2.85
C ALA A 11 8.91 3.04 -4.30
N ASP A 12 8.89 2.09 -5.25
CA ASP A 12 8.90 2.37 -6.68
C ASP A 12 7.47 2.39 -7.25
N GLN A 13 6.76 3.48 -6.94
CA GLN A 13 5.40 3.72 -7.44
C GLN A 13 5.31 3.57 -8.97
N ARG A 14 6.33 3.99 -9.73
CA ARG A 14 6.28 3.97 -11.20
C ARG A 14 6.22 2.52 -11.70
N THR A 15 7.08 1.66 -11.17
CA THR A 15 7.12 0.24 -11.54
C THR A 15 5.82 -0.46 -11.16
N ALA A 16 5.29 -0.23 -9.96
CA ALA A 16 4.01 -0.81 -9.53
C ALA A 16 2.83 -0.34 -10.40
N MET A 17 2.75 0.96 -10.72
CA MET A 17 1.69 1.50 -11.58
C MET A 17 1.78 0.96 -13.03
N ASN A 18 2.99 0.74 -13.54
CA ASN A 18 3.18 0.11 -14.84
C ASN A 18 2.73 -1.36 -14.84
N ALA A 19 2.96 -2.09 -13.75
CA ALA A 19 2.47 -3.45 -13.60
C ALA A 19 0.93 -3.51 -13.60
N LEU A 20 0.25 -2.61 -12.88
CA LEU A 20 -1.21 -2.49 -12.93
C LEU A 20 -1.72 -2.17 -14.34
N SER A 21 -1.07 -1.20 -15.02
CA SER A 21 -1.46 -0.86 -16.39
C SER A 21 -1.29 -2.02 -17.36
N ARG A 22 -0.24 -2.84 -17.19
CA ARG A 22 -0.03 -4.04 -18.01
C ARG A 22 -1.08 -5.10 -17.72
N GLU A 23 -1.39 -5.33 -16.45
CA GLU A 23 -2.41 -6.29 -16.05
C GLU A 23 -3.78 -5.94 -16.62
N ARG A 24 -4.18 -4.67 -16.54
CA ARG A 24 -5.43 -4.19 -17.16
C ARG A 24 -5.52 -4.58 -18.64
N VAL A 25 -4.42 -4.40 -19.39
CA VAL A 25 -4.34 -4.77 -20.81
C VAL A 25 -4.43 -6.29 -20.99
N LEU A 26 -3.74 -7.08 -20.16
CA LEU A 26 -3.78 -8.55 -20.21
C LEU A 26 -5.18 -9.10 -19.94
N LEU A 27 -5.94 -8.46 -19.05
CA LEU A 27 -7.33 -8.80 -18.75
C LEU A 27 -8.31 -8.34 -19.84
N GLY A 28 -7.85 -7.59 -20.86
CA GLY A 28 -8.73 -6.98 -21.85
C GLY A 28 -9.70 -5.94 -21.27
N MET A 29 -9.41 -5.41 -20.08
CA MET A 29 -10.30 -4.52 -19.34
C MET A 29 -10.22 -3.09 -19.90
N GLU A 30 -11.35 -2.49 -20.27
CA GLU A 30 -11.36 -1.09 -20.71
C GLU A 30 -11.07 -0.12 -19.56
N LEU A 31 -10.65 1.10 -19.90
CA LEU A 31 -10.38 2.14 -18.89
C LEU A 31 -11.66 2.56 -18.14
N GLY A 32 -12.79 2.60 -18.85
CA GLY A 32 -14.11 2.87 -18.26
C GLY A 32 -14.49 1.79 -17.25
N ASP A 33 -14.34 0.51 -17.61
CA ASP A 33 -14.61 -0.61 -16.71
C ASP A 33 -13.75 -0.56 -15.44
N MET A 34 -12.47 -0.19 -15.57
CA MET A 34 -11.58 -0.04 -14.42
C MET A 34 -12.06 1.08 -13.50
N GLU A 35 -12.44 2.23 -14.06
CA GLU A 35 -12.98 3.36 -13.31
C GLU A 35 -14.28 2.98 -12.58
N GLU A 36 -15.20 2.31 -13.27
CA GLU A 36 -16.46 1.83 -12.69
C GLU A 36 -16.20 0.84 -11.54
N LYS A 37 -15.34 -0.17 -11.75
CA LYS A 37 -15.09 -1.24 -10.77
C LYS A 37 -14.27 -0.80 -9.57
N SER A 38 -13.33 0.14 -9.76
CA SER A 38 -12.45 0.61 -8.69
C SER A 38 -12.94 1.88 -8.00
N GLY A 39 -13.86 2.63 -8.65
CA GLY A 39 -14.26 3.97 -8.22
C GLY A 39 -13.17 5.03 -8.41
N VAL A 40 -12.07 4.72 -9.10
CA VAL A 40 -10.94 5.61 -9.30
C VAL A 40 -10.92 6.15 -10.72
N SER A 41 -10.87 7.48 -10.84
CA SER A 41 -10.88 8.10 -12.16
C SER A 41 -9.65 7.75 -12.99
N VAL A 42 -9.85 7.55 -14.30
CA VAL A 42 -8.80 7.29 -15.29
C VAL A 42 -7.73 8.38 -15.25
N ASN A 43 -8.14 9.65 -15.11
CA ASN A 43 -7.23 10.78 -14.98
C ASN A 43 -6.32 10.66 -13.74
N SER A 44 -6.86 10.22 -12.61
CA SER A 44 -6.05 9.98 -11.40
C SER A 44 -5.07 8.84 -11.62
N PHE A 45 -5.53 7.74 -12.21
CA PHE A 45 -4.68 6.60 -12.54
C PHE A 45 -3.48 7.00 -13.43
N TYR A 46 -3.71 7.77 -14.49
CA TYR A 46 -2.64 8.27 -15.35
C TYR A 46 -1.70 9.26 -14.64
N ALA A 47 -2.24 10.14 -13.78
CA ALA A 47 -1.44 11.06 -12.98
C ALA A 47 -0.51 10.33 -11.99
N TRP A 48 -0.92 9.18 -11.47
CA TRP A 48 -0.08 8.34 -10.62
C TRP A 48 0.97 7.56 -11.42
N ARG A 49 0.59 7.08 -12.62
CA ARG A 49 1.50 6.34 -13.51
C ARG A 49 2.66 7.20 -14.01
N SER A 50 2.42 8.48 -14.28
CA SER A 50 3.49 9.42 -14.63
C SER A 50 4.38 9.81 -13.45
N ALA A 51 4.09 9.32 -12.24
CA ALA A 51 4.68 9.73 -10.97
C ALA A 51 4.50 11.24 -10.65
N GLY A 52 3.54 11.91 -11.31
CA GLY A 52 3.23 13.32 -11.05
C GLY A 52 2.48 13.54 -9.73
N ARG A 53 1.79 12.51 -9.21
CA ARG A 53 1.10 12.52 -7.91
C ARG A 53 1.22 11.16 -7.22
N SER A 54 1.23 11.17 -5.89
CA SER A 54 1.12 9.94 -5.09
C SER A 54 -0.36 9.62 -4.82
N PRO A 55 -0.82 8.38 -5.04
CA PRO A 55 -2.20 8.01 -4.75
C PRO A 55 -2.51 8.08 -3.26
N GLN A 56 -3.77 8.33 -2.90
CA GLN A 56 -4.27 7.92 -1.59
C GLN A 56 -4.21 6.40 -1.52
N LEU A 57 -3.76 5.86 -0.38
CA LEU A 57 -3.52 4.43 -0.25
C LEU A 57 -4.78 3.61 -0.50
N ALA A 58 -5.93 4.04 0.02
CA ALA A 58 -7.21 3.37 -0.20
C ALA A 58 -7.57 3.26 -1.69
N ASN A 59 -7.34 4.31 -2.47
CA ASN A 59 -7.64 4.30 -3.91
C ASN A 59 -6.69 3.38 -4.68
N LEU A 60 -5.41 3.35 -4.31
CA LEU A 60 -4.47 2.40 -4.92
C LEU A 60 -4.84 0.95 -4.58
N VAL A 61 -5.24 0.69 -3.33
CA VAL A 61 -5.74 -0.62 -2.91
C VAL A 61 -6.95 -1.03 -3.75
N ALA A 62 -7.92 -0.14 -3.97
CA ALA A 62 -9.09 -0.42 -4.79
C ALA A 62 -8.71 -0.83 -6.23
N VAL A 63 -7.86 -0.04 -6.90
CA VAL A 63 -7.37 -0.36 -8.25
C VAL A 63 -6.61 -1.68 -8.28
N ALA A 64 -5.73 -1.91 -7.30
CA ALA A 64 -4.96 -3.16 -7.22
C ALA A 64 -5.89 -4.37 -7.09
N GLN A 65 -6.90 -4.31 -6.22
CA GLN A 65 -7.87 -5.38 -6.04
C GLN A 65 -8.71 -5.64 -7.30
N THR A 66 -9.16 -4.59 -7.99
CA THR A 66 -9.85 -4.70 -9.28
C THR A 66 -9.02 -5.45 -10.33
N LEU A 67 -7.70 -5.32 -10.27
CA LEU A 67 -6.76 -5.93 -11.21
C LEU A 67 -6.12 -7.22 -10.67
N GLY A 68 -6.66 -7.82 -9.61
CA GLY A 68 -6.19 -9.11 -9.10
C GLY A 68 -4.88 -9.05 -8.30
N PHE A 69 -4.54 -7.89 -7.76
CA PHE A 69 -3.45 -7.70 -6.80
C PHE A 69 -3.96 -7.48 -5.38
N GLU A 70 -3.10 -7.73 -4.41
CA GLU A 70 -3.23 -7.21 -3.05
C GLU A 70 -2.05 -6.31 -2.73
N ILE A 71 -2.28 -5.38 -1.80
CA ILE A 71 -1.24 -4.54 -1.23
C ILE A 71 -1.09 -4.89 0.24
N VAL A 72 0.14 -5.18 0.64
CA VAL A 72 0.49 -5.63 1.98
C VAL A 72 1.67 -4.83 2.54
N MET A 73 1.70 -4.70 3.86
CA MET A 73 2.87 -4.26 4.61
C MET A 73 3.57 -5.50 5.17
N ILE A 74 4.88 -5.61 5.00
CA ILE A 74 5.68 -6.78 5.41
C ILE A 74 6.83 -6.31 6.28
N HIS A 75 7.03 -6.94 7.44
CA HIS A 75 8.21 -6.66 8.27
C HIS A 75 9.48 -7.22 7.62
N THR A 76 10.56 -6.46 7.65
CA THR A 76 11.83 -6.81 6.97
C THR A 76 12.64 -7.84 7.75
N THR A 77 12.37 -8.04 9.04
CA THR A 77 12.98 -9.12 9.84
C THR A 77 12.04 -10.34 9.95
N PRO A 78 12.61 -11.56 10.03
CA PRO A 78 11.85 -12.78 10.32
C PRO A 78 11.08 -12.65 11.65
N PRO A 79 9.84 -13.17 11.76
CA PRO A 79 9.16 -14.09 10.83
C PRO A 79 8.39 -13.41 9.68
N HIS A 80 8.70 -12.15 9.32
CA HIS A 80 8.06 -11.40 8.23
C HIS A 80 6.53 -11.35 8.33
N PRO A 81 5.94 -10.91 9.47
CA PRO A 81 4.51 -10.71 9.55
C PRO A 81 4.00 -9.82 8.40
N VAL A 82 2.86 -10.22 7.84
CA VAL A 82 2.22 -9.61 6.68
C VAL A 82 0.88 -9.01 7.10
N TYR A 83 0.66 -7.75 6.74
CA TYR A 83 -0.55 -7.01 7.07
C TYR A 83 -1.22 -6.50 5.80
N SER A 84 -2.45 -6.92 5.53
CA SER A 84 -3.21 -6.43 4.37
C SER A 84 -3.57 -4.96 4.55
N LEU A 85 -3.33 -4.15 3.51
CA LEU A 85 -3.68 -2.72 3.51
C LEU A 85 -5.10 -2.44 3.04
N HIS A 86 -5.87 -3.47 2.68
CA HIS A 86 -7.32 -3.36 2.59
C HIS A 86 -7.94 -2.96 3.93
N ASN A 87 -7.33 -3.40 5.03
CA ASN A 87 -7.64 -2.91 6.37
C ASN A 87 -6.41 -2.27 7.01
N ILE A 88 -6.21 -0.99 6.71
CA ILE A 88 -5.07 -0.22 7.21
C ILE A 88 -4.97 -0.19 8.75
N SER A 89 -6.06 -0.41 9.50
CA SER A 89 -6.03 -0.37 10.97
C SER A 89 -5.11 -1.42 11.58
N ILE A 90 -5.05 -2.62 11.00
CA ILE A 90 -4.17 -3.68 11.51
C ILE A 90 -2.70 -3.29 11.26
N ALA A 91 -2.40 -2.75 10.08
CA ALA A 91 -1.06 -2.24 9.78
C ALA A 91 -0.68 -1.06 10.68
N MET A 92 -1.57 -0.10 10.89
CA MET A 92 -1.33 1.03 11.79
C MET A 92 -1.14 0.60 13.26
N ALA A 93 -1.84 -0.43 13.72
CA ALA A 93 -1.63 -1.00 15.05
C ALA A 93 -0.24 -1.63 15.19
N ALA A 94 0.22 -2.36 14.17
CA ALA A 94 1.57 -2.92 14.16
C ALA A 94 2.65 -1.82 14.16
N ILE A 95 2.44 -0.73 13.41
CA ILE A 95 3.34 0.44 13.42
C ILE A 95 3.33 1.14 14.78
N ASP A 96 2.17 1.35 15.42
CA ASP A 96 2.11 1.94 16.76
C ASP A 96 2.78 1.05 17.81
N GLN A 97 2.68 -0.27 17.67
CA GLN A 97 3.42 -1.20 18.53
C GLN A 97 4.93 -1.05 18.35
N ALA A 98 5.43 -1.08 17.10
CA ALA A 98 6.86 -0.86 16.82
C ALA A 98 7.36 0.48 17.37
N ARG A 99 6.59 1.56 17.19
CA ARG A 99 6.88 2.87 17.79
C ARG A 99 6.99 2.83 19.32
N ARG A 100 6.11 2.07 19.99
CA ARG A 100 6.13 1.91 21.46
C ARG A 100 7.32 1.09 21.93
N ASP A 101 7.68 0.05 21.19
CA ASP A 101 8.82 -0.81 21.51
C ASP A 101 10.14 -0.04 21.42
N GLU A 102 10.25 0.86 20.43
CA GLU A 102 11.36 1.81 20.30
C GLU A 102 11.29 3.01 21.27
N LYS A 103 10.22 3.11 22.08
CA LYS A 103 9.98 4.20 23.05
C LYS A 103 10.00 5.60 22.42
N LEU A 104 9.66 5.72 21.14
CA LEU A 104 9.67 7.01 20.44
C LEU A 104 8.54 7.91 20.94
N SER A 105 8.92 9.10 21.41
CA SER A 105 7.98 10.19 21.65
C SER A 105 7.33 10.69 20.35
N THR A 106 6.25 11.45 20.47
CA THR A 106 5.59 12.09 19.32
C THR A 106 6.51 13.06 18.56
N LYS A 107 7.46 13.70 19.28
CA LYS A 107 8.46 14.60 18.71
C LYS A 107 9.49 13.82 17.89
N GLU A 108 9.98 12.71 18.43
CA GLU A 108 10.95 11.83 17.75
C GLU A 108 10.33 11.14 16.55
N LEU A 109 9.05 10.72 16.63
CA LEU A 109 8.32 10.17 15.48
C LEU A 109 8.40 11.09 14.26
N ARG A 110 8.18 12.40 14.45
CA ARG A 110 8.27 13.37 13.35
C ARG A 110 9.69 13.51 12.81
N ALA A 111 10.69 13.48 13.68
CA ALA A 111 12.09 13.58 13.29
C ALA A 111 12.55 12.37 12.47
N THR A 112 12.10 11.17 12.85
CA THR A 112 12.47 9.91 12.19
C THR A 112 11.70 9.68 10.89
N THR A 113 10.38 9.92 10.89
CA THR A 113 9.48 9.46 9.81
C THR A 113 9.04 10.57 8.85
N SER A 114 9.35 11.83 9.17
CA SER A 114 8.78 13.01 8.50
C SER A 114 7.24 13.08 8.50
N VAL A 115 6.56 12.21 9.27
CA VAL A 115 5.10 12.22 9.47
C VAL A 115 4.79 12.98 10.75
N ALA A 116 3.92 13.98 10.65
CA ALA A 116 3.47 14.72 11.81
C ALA A 116 2.59 13.82 12.70
N SER A 117 2.72 13.94 14.02
CA SER A 117 2.02 13.08 14.99
C SER A 117 0.50 13.16 14.83
N ASN A 118 -0.04 14.34 14.49
CA ASN A 118 -1.47 14.49 14.20
C ASN A 118 -1.92 13.64 13.01
N SER A 119 -1.13 13.58 11.94
CA SER A 119 -1.42 12.76 10.76
C SER A 119 -1.36 11.28 11.12
N PHE A 120 -0.34 10.87 11.89
CA PHE A 120 -0.22 9.50 12.39
C PHE A 120 -1.48 9.07 13.16
N TYR A 121 -1.94 9.87 14.13
CA TYR A 121 -3.14 9.55 14.90
C TYR A 121 -4.42 9.65 14.07
N SER A 122 -4.51 10.54 13.09
CA SER A 122 -5.62 10.57 12.15
C SER A 122 -5.71 9.28 11.34
N TRP A 123 -4.58 8.70 10.92
CA TRP A 123 -4.56 7.43 10.19
C TRP A 123 -4.88 6.25 11.12
N LEU A 124 -4.30 6.23 12.32
CA LEU A 124 -4.55 5.21 13.33
C LEU A 124 -6.04 5.13 13.72
N LYS A 125 -6.69 6.28 13.87
CA LYS A 125 -8.13 6.39 14.21
C LYS A 125 -9.06 6.34 12.99
N ARG A 126 -8.52 6.12 11.79
CA ARG A 126 -9.26 6.11 10.51
C ARG A 126 -10.04 7.40 10.21
N HIS A 127 -9.57 8.55 10.68
CA HIS A 127 -10.16 9.85 10.33
C HIS A 127 -9.75 10.29 8.92
N ARG A 128 -8.61 9.81 8.41
CA ARG A 128 -8.12 10.10 7.05
C ARG A 128 -7.20 8.98 6.58
N ASP A 129 -7.12 8.79 5.27
CA ASP A 129 -6.11 7.92 4.66
C ASP A 129 -4.79 8.66 4.36
N PRO A 130 -3.65 7.96 4.44
CA PRO A 130 -2.37 8.47 3.97
C PRO A 130 -2.28 8.43 2.44
N THR A 131 -1.40 9.26 1.88
CA THR A 131 -0.87 9.00 0.52
C THR A 131 0.13 7.86 0.58
N LEU A 132 0.30 7.13 -0.52
CA LEU A 132 1.26 6.03 -0.60
C LEU A 132 2.66 6.49 -0.17
N SER A 133 3.16 7.60 -0.72
CA SER A 133 4.50 8.10 -0.41
C SER A 133 4.72 8.35 1.09
N ARG A 134 3.74 8.95 1.76
CA ARG A 134 3.81 9.23 3.20
C ARG A 134 3.69 7.98 4.05
N PHE A 135 2.89 7.01 3.59
CA PHE A 135 2.78 5.71 4.25
C PHE A 135 4.10 4.93 4.11
N VAL A 136 4.67 4.84 2.91
CA VAL A 136 5.98 4.19 2.67
C VAL A 136 7.05 4.78 3.58
N SER A 137 7.22 6.11 3.61
CA SER A 137 8.21 6.75 4.48
C SER A 137 8.01 6.44 5.98
N LEU A 138 6.75 6.33 6.42
CA LEU A 138 6.43 5.94 7.79
C LEU A 138 6.88 4.51 8.09
N VAL A 139 6.48 3.55 7.25
CA VAL A 139 6.67 2.13 7.58
C VAL A 139 8.11 1.68 7.41
N GLU A 140 8.86 2.27 6.47
CA GLU A 140 10.29 1.99 6.30
C GLU A 140 11.11 2.39 7.53
N SER A 141 10.71 3.45 8.21
CA SER A 141 11.35 3.89 9.46
C SER A 141 11.23 2.87 10.59
N PHE A 142 10.25 1.96 10.51
CA PHE A 142 9.99 0.91 11.49
C PHE A 142 10.36 -0.48 10.97
N GLY A 143 11.19 -0.56 9.92
CA GLY A 143 11.64 -1.83 9.38
C GLY A 143 10.56 -2.62 8.65
N PHE A 144 9.55 -1.95 8.09
CA PHE A 144 8.58 -2.56 7.19
C PHE A 144 8.80 -2.10 5.75
N ARG A 145 8.22 -2.83 4.80
CA ARG A 145 8.10 -2.44 3.39
C ARG A 145 6.67 -2.61 2.91
N VAL A 146 6.28 -1.82 1.91
CA VAL A 146 4.95 -1.89 1.28
C VAL A 146 5.10 -2.59 -0.07
N VAL A 147 4.40 -3.70 -0.25
CA VAL A 147 4.51 -4.55 -1.45
C VAL A 147 3.14 -4.72 -2.08
N MET A 148 3.08 -4.55 -3.40
CA MET A 148 1.97 -5.00 -4.23
C MET A 148 2.31 -6.37 -4.78
N ARG A 149 1.44 -7.37 -4.59
CA ARG A 149 1.68 -8.73 -5.09
C ARG A 149 0.42 -9.32 -5.70
N ARG A 150 0.59 -10.19 -6.69
CA ARG A 150 -0.55 -10.84 -7.34
C ARG A 150 -1.29 -11.73 -6.35
N ASN A 151 -2.62 -11.68 -6.34
CA ASN A 151 -3.42 -12.60 -5.55
C ASN A 151 -3.11 -14.03 -6.03
N GLN A 152 -2.73 -14.91 -5.10
CA GLN A 152 -2.76 -16.33 -5.42
C GLN A 152 -4.23 -16.74 -5.61
N PRO A 153 -4.55 -17.58 -6.62
CA PRO A 153 -5.90 -18.12 -6.72
C PRO A 153 -6.23 -18.79 -5.38
N LYS A 154 -7.32 -18.35 -4.74
CA LYS A 154 -7.87 -19.08 -3.59
C LYS A 154 -8.04 -20.50 -4.07
N LYS A 155 -7.31 -21.47 -3.50
CA LYS A 155 -7.65 -22.89 -3.69
C LYS A 155 -9.12 -23.00 -3.33
N GLU A 156 -9.97 -23.27 -4.32
CA GLU A 156 -11.34 -23.66 -4.04
C GLU A 156 -11.25 -24.86 -3.11
N VAL A 157 -11.75 -24.69 -1.88
CA VAL A 157 -11.98 -25.82 -1.00
C VAL A 157 -13.12 -26.57 -1.66
N ALA A 158 -12.79 -27.62 -2.41
CA ALA A 158 -13.78 -28.58 -2.89
C ALA A 158 -14.53 -29.09 -1.67
N ALA A 159 -15.82 -28.76 -1.60
CA ALA A 159 -16.75 -29.32 -0.64
C ALA A 159 -17.11 -30.76 -1.02
#